data_AF-A0A259SDY8-F1
#
_entry.id   AF-A0A259SDY8-F1
#
_cell.length_a   1.000
_cell.length_b   1.000
_cell.length_c   1.000
_cell.angle_alpha   90.00
_cell.angle_beta   90.00
_cell.angle_gamma   90.00
#
_symmetry.space_group_name_H-M   'P 1'
#
loop_
_entity.id
_entity.type
_entity.pdbx_description
1 polymer ?
#
loop_
_entity_poly.entity_id
_entity_poly.type
_entity_poly.pdbx_seq_one_letter_code
_entity_poly.pdbx_strand_id
1 'polypeptide(L)'
;MTIMKKSADEGLSLIELIIVIVILGILGLVMGTIFGNTWRAQEAVRLQTQATSRGQLVASEIERAMRNAIAFDVSADGSTLRVNSSFTGGHQCQAFSLASDGAHMTVTSAPAAPSGWPTWQSDIAPISGSPFFSSNGGTVTYAFDSVSRATDGSIAAAPVRFTGKVFMRNTGVGTLSPCW
;
A
#
# COMPACT_ATOMS: atom_id res chain seq x y z
N MET A 1 53.52 -48.92 -22.65
CA MET A 1 54.09 -47.65 -22.15
C MET A 1 53.02 -46.99 -21.31
N THR A 2 53.05 -47.25 -20.00
CA THR A 2 52.02 -46.80 -19.06
C THR A 2 52.74 -46.01 -17.97
N ILE A 3 52.63 -44.69 -18.03
CA ILE A 3 53.21 -43.80 -17.03
C ILE A 3 52.26 -43.85 -15.82
N MET A 4 52.62 -44.61 -14.79
CA MET A 4 52.01 -44.51 -13.47
C MET A 4 52.34 -43.13 -12.91
N LYS A 5 51.35 -42.24 -12.89
CA LYS A 5 51.39 -40.97 -12.17
C LYS A 5 51.35 -41.31 -10.68
N LYS A 6 52.48 -41.22 -10.00
CA LYS A 6 52.58 -41.37 -8.55
C LYS A 6 51.78 -40.23 -7.93
N SER A 7 50.60 -40.52 -7.39
CA SER A 7 49.87 -39.60 -6.52
C SER A 7 50.78 -39.33 -5.33
N ALA A 8 51.34 -38.12 -5.26
CA ALA A 8 52.04 -37.68 -4.08
C ALA A 8 50.97 -37.44 -3.01
N ASP A 9 50.83 -38.38 -2.08
CA ASP A 9 50.11 -38.18 -0.82
C ASP A 9 50.96 -37.24 0.06
N GLU A 10 51.02 -35.96 -0.33
CA GLU A 10 51.53 -34.89 0.53
C GLU A 10 50.38 -34.48 1.45
N GLY A 11 50.43 -34.96 2.69
CA GLY A 11 49.46 -34.58 3.71
C GLY A 11 49.49 -33.07 3.96
N LEU A 12 48.30 -32.46 4.08
CA LEU A 12 48.14 -31.05 4.45
C LEU A 12 48.88 -30.74 5.75
N SER A 13 49.72 -29.70 5.72
CA SER A 13 50.34 -29.20 6.93
C SER A 13 49.27 -28.60 7.86
N LEU A 14 49.44 -28.75 9.18
CA LEU A 14 48.47 -28.24 10.18
C LEU A 14 48.22 -26.73 10.03
N ILE A 15 49.24 -25.96 9.66
CA ILE A 15 49.09 -24.52 9.39
C ILE A 15 48.24 -24.25 8.14
N GLU A 16 48.38 -25.06 7.10
CA GLU A 16 47.62 -24.92 5.86
C GLU A 16 46.14 -25.22 6.09
N LEU A 17 45.83 -26.23 6.91
CA LEU A 17 44.46 -26.53 7.32
C LEU A 17 43.83 -25.36 8.10
N ILE A 18 44.57 -24.75 9.05
CA ILE A 18 44.09 -23.58 9.80
C ILE A 18 43.80 -22.42 8.85
N ILE A 19 44.70 -22.15 7.89
CA ILE A 19 44.51 -21.09 6.89
C ILE A 19 43.26 -21.35 6.07
N VAL A 20 43.04 -22.58 5.60
CA VAL A 20 41.83 -22.96 4.85
C VAL A 20 40.56 -22.73 5.65
N ILE A 21 40.53 -23.15 6.93
CA ILE A 21 39.36 -22.95 7.80
C ILE A 21 39.08 -21.46 8.01
N VAL A 22 40.12 -20.65 8.24
CA VAL A 22 39.97 -19.19 8.39
C VAL A 22 39.42 -18.55 7.13
N ILE A 23 39.96 -18.91 5.95
CA ILE A 23 39.49 -18.39 4.67
C ILE A 23 38.02 -18.78 4.43
N LEU A 24 37.66 -20.05 4.65
CA LEU A 24 36.29 -20.52 4.50
C LEU A 24 35.33 -19.84 5.48
N GLY A 25 35.78 -19.59 6.72
CA GLY A 25 35.01 -18.83 7.71
C GLY A 25 34.73 -17.40 7.26
N ILE A 26 35.73 -16.70 6.75
CA ILE A 26 35.58 -15.33 6.20
C ILE A 26 34.61 -15.34 5.01
N LEU A 27 34.79 -16.28 4.07
CA LEU A 27 33.90 -16.42 2.92
C LEU A 27 32.46 -16.73 3.35
N GLY A 28 32.27 -17.60 4.34
CA GLY A 28 30.97 -17.93 4.91
C GLY A 28 30.28 -16.70 5.52
N LEU A 29 31.02 -15.86 6.26
CA LEU A 29 30.49 -14.62 6.82
C LEU A 29 30.07 -13.63 5.73
N VAL A 30 30.90 -13.45 4.70
CA VAL A 30 30.57 -12.57 3.56
C VAL A 30 29.31 -13.05 2.86
N MET A 31 29.21 -14.35 2.54
CA MET A 31 28.02 -14.92 1.90
C MET A 31 26.78 -14.81 2.78
N GLY A 32 26.92 -15.03 4.09
CA GLY A 32 25.84 -14.90 5.06
C GLY A 32 25.26 -13.48 5.10
N THR A 33 26.12 -12.46 5.10
CA THR A 33 25.67 -11.05 5.07
C THR A 33 24.96 -10.69 3.76
N ILE A 34 25.47 -11.14 2.61
CA ILE A 34 24.84 -10.90 1.30
C ILE A 34 23.46 -11.55 1.25
N PHE A 35 23.34 -12.80 1.71
CA PHE A 35 22.07 -13.51 1.73
C PHE A 35 21.06 -12.81 2.65
N GLY A 36 21.49 -12.42 3.86
CA GLY A 36 20.63 -11.70 4.80
C GLY A 36 20.14 -10.35 4.25
N ASN A 37 21.01 -9.60 3.59
CA ASN A 37 20.64 -8.33 2.95
C ASN A 37 19.67 -8.55 1.78
N THR A 38 19.89 -9.58 0.97
CA THR A 38 19.03 -9.93 -0.17
C THR A 38 17.62 -10.29 0.29
N TRP A 39 17.50 -11.09 1.35
CA TRP A 39 16.20 -11.49 1.90
C TRP A 39 15.41 -10.29 2.41
N ARG A 40 16.06 -9.40 3.18
CA ARG A 40 15.43 -8.16 3.68
C ARG A 40 14.99 -7.23 2.53
N ALA A 41 15.80 -7.12 1.49
CA ALA A 41 15.47 -6.32 0.31
C ALA A 41 14.26 -6.89 -0.44
N GLN A 42 14.19 -8.21 -0.63
CA GLN A 42 13.04 -8.86 -1.28
C GLN A 42 11.75 -8.64 -0.50
N GLU A 43 11.79 -8.76 0.83
CA GLU A 43 10.63 -8.54 1.67
C GLU A 43 10.15 -7.07 1.62
N ALA A 44 11.08 -6.11 1.66
CA ALA A 44 10.75 -4.70 1.51
C ALA A 44 10.09 -4.40 0.16
N VAL A 45 10.62 -4.96 -0.94
CA VAL A 45 10.02 -4.83 -2.28
C VAL A 45 8.62 -5.43 -2.31
N ARG A 46 8.43 -6.64 -1.77
CA ARG A 46 7.12 -7.30 -1.71
C ARG A 46 6.08 -6.45 -0.97
N LEU A 47 6.43 -5.92 0.21
CA LEU A 47 5.54 -5.08 1.01
C LEU A 47 5.27 -3.72 0.35
N GLN A 48 6.24 -3.18 -0.39
CA GLN A 48 6.06 -1.96 -1.17
C GLN A 48 5.14 -2.16 -2.38
N THR A 49 5.25 -3.30 -3.07
CA THR A 49 4.31 -3.67 -4.14
C THR A 49 2.89 -3.80 -3.58
N GLN A 50 2.71 -4.46 -2.43
CA GLN A 50 1.40 -4.58 -1.79
C GLN A 50 0.80 -3.22 -1.41
N ALA A 51 1.60 -2.33 -0.82
CA ALA A 51 1.17 -0.96 -0.51
C ALA A 51 0.76 -0.20 -1.78
N THR A 52 1.54 -0.32 -2.85
CA THR A 52 1.21 0.28 -4.15
C THR A 52 -0.14 -0.25 -4.67
N SER A 53 -0.36 -1.56 -4.67
CA SER A 53 -1.61 -2.16 -5.14
C SER A 53 -2.81 -1.73 -4.30
N ARG A 54 -2.68 -1.68 -2.97
CA ARG A 54 -3.74 -1.17 -2.09
C ARG A 54 -4.07 0.29 -2.38
N GLY A 55 -3.04 1.15 -2.49
CA GLY A 55 -3.26 2.56 -2.77
C GLY A 55 -3.86 2.81 -4.16
N GLN A 56 -3.45 2.05 -5.18
CA GLN A 56 -4.07 2.09 -6.50
C GLN A 56 -5.54 1.68 -6.47
N LEU A 57 -5.88 0.64 -5.70
CA LEU A 57 -7.27 0.21 -5.51
C LEU A 57 -8.09 1.34 -4.87
N VAL A 58 -7.63 1.91 -3.75
CA VAL A 58 -8.30 3.03 -3.06
C VAL A 58 -8.49 4.23 -3.97
N ALA A 59 -7.42 4.66 -4.64
CA ALA A 59 -7.49 5.75 -5.60
C ALA A 59 -8.51 5.46 -6.70
N SER A 60 -8.41 4.31 -7.36
CA SER A 60 -9.27 3.95 -8.50
C SER A 60 -10.76 3.91 -8.13
N GLU A 61 -11.09 3.45 -6.91
CA GLU A 61 -12.47 3.43 -6.46
C GLU A 61 -13.01 4.81 -6.12
N ILE A 62 -12.21 5.66 -5.47
CA ILE A 62 -12.57 7.08 -5.26
C ILE A 62 -12.80 7.75 -6.61
N GLU A 63 -11.92 7.52 -7.60
CA GLU A 63 -12.09 8.11 -8.93
C GLU A 63 -13.36 7.60 -9.61
N ARG A 64 -13.64 6.30 -9.51
CA ARG A 64 -14.83 5.69 -10.10
C ARG A 64 -16.11 6.22 -9.46
N ALA A 65 -16.14 6.33 -8.13
CA ALA A 65 -17.25 6.90 -7.39
C ALA A 65 -17.51 8.34 -7.83
N MET A 66 -16.46 9.17 -7.82
CA MET A 66 -16.55 10.58 -8.18
C MET A 66 -16.94 10.80 -9.65
N ARG A 67 -16.39 10.03 -10.59
CA ARG A 67 -16.76 10.15 -12.02
C ARG A 67 -18.23 9.80 -12.30
N ASN A 68 -18.85 9.00 -11.45
CA ASN A 68 -20.27 8.64 -11.53
C ASN A 68 -21.14 9.40 -10.51
N ALA A 69 -20.56 10.36 -9.78
CA ALA A 69 -21.27 11.15 -8.79
C ALA A 69 -22.28 12.09 -9.44
N ILE A 70 -23.48 12.14 -8.86
CA ILE A 70 -24.49 13.17 -9.08
C ILE A 70 -24.37 14.26 -8.00
N ALA A 71 -24.06 13.85 -6.77
CA ALA A 71 -23.77 14.74 -5.66
C ALA A 71 -22.67 14.13 -4.80
N PHE A 72 -21.89 14.97 -4.15
CA PHE A 72 -20.93 14.54 -3.16
C PHE A 72 -20.81 15.58 -2.05
N ASP A 73 -20.25 15.16 -0.93
CA ASP A 73 -19.95 16.00 0.22
C ASP A 73 -18.63 15.54 0.83
N VAL A 74 -17.82 16.51 1.24
CA VAL A 74 -16.58 16.26 1.97
C VAL A 74 -16.76 16.86 3.35
N SER A 75 -16.52 16.04 4.38
CA SER A 75 -16.63 16.50 5.76
C SER A 75 -15.67 17.65 6.05
N ALA A 76 -16.01 18.51 7.01
CA ALA A 76 -15.21 19.70 7.33
C ALA A 76 -13.77 19.39 7.79
N ASP A 77 -13.55 18.21 8.39
CA ASP A 77 -12.23 17.70 8.78
C ASP A 77 -11.47 17.04 7.61
N GLY A 78 -12.11 16.88 6.45
CA GLY A 78 -11.54 16.25 5.27
C GLY A 78 -11.25 14.75 5.43
N SER A 79 -11.82 14.09 6.45
CA SER A 79 -11.64 12.65 6.68
C SER A 79 -12.59 11.79 5.88
N THR A 80 -13.74 12.36 5.47
CA THR A 80 -14.87 11.61 4.93
C THR A 80 -15.33 12.22 3.61
N LEU A 81 -15.54 11.35 2.62
CA LEU A 81 -16.15 11.65 1.33
C LEU A 81 -17.43 10.83 1.19
N ARG A 82 -18.55 11.52 1.01
CA ARG A 82 -19.87 10.91 0.72
C ARG A 82 -20.23 11.17 -0.72
N VAL A 83 -20.69 10.15 -1.43
CA VAL A 83 -21.00 10.20 -2.85
C VAL A 83 -22.37 9.56 -3.09
N ASN A 84 -23.24 10.31 -3.76
CA ASN A 84 -24.47 9.79 -4.35
C ASN A 84 -24.23 9.63 -5.85
N SER A 85 -24.24 8.39 -6.33
CA SER A 85 -24.02 8.04 -7.74
C SER A 85 -25.26 7.37 -8.34
N SER A 86 -25.46 7.49 -9.66
CA SER A 86 -26.51 6.76 -10.39
C SER A 86 -25.95 5.69 -11.32
N PHE A 87 -24.94 4.97 -10.85
CA PHE A 87 -24.38 3.89 -11.63
C PHE A 87 -25.46 2.79 -11.79
N THR A 88 -25.77 2.42 -13.02
CA THR A 88 -26.77 1.39 -13.42
C THR A 88 -28.26 1.72 -13.21
N GLY A 89 -28.65 3.00 -13.18
CA GLY A 89 -30.07 3.40 -13.23
C GLY A 89 -30.80 3.42 -11.88
N GLY A 90 -30.09 3.23 -10.77
CA GLY A 90 -30.56 3.45 -9.40
C GLY A 90 -29.54 4.24 -8.58
N HIS A 91 -29.99 4.85 -7.48
CA HIS A 91 -29.09 5.55 -6.54
C HIS A 91 -28.18 4.55 -5.83
N GLN A 92 -26.88 4.87 -5.78
CA GLN A 92 -25.83 4.14 -5.08
C GLN A 92 -25.11 5.11 -4.17
N CYS A 93 -25.29 4.89 -2.87
CA CYS A 93 -24.74 5.65 -1.77
C CYS A 93 -23.40 5.04 -1.40
N GLN A 94 -22.33 5.75 -1.72
CA GLN A 94 -20.97 5.34 -1.41
C GLN A 94 -20.38 6.33 -0.44
N ALA A 95 -19.63 5.84 0.53
CA ALA A 95 -18.81 6.74 1.31
C ALA A 95 -17.48 6.11 1.70
N PHE A 96 -16.51 6.99 1.83
CA PHE A 96 -15.12 6.69 2.15
C PHE A 96 -14.76 7.49 3.38
N SER A 97 -14.19 6.85 4.39
CA SER A 97 -13.67 7.52 5.57
C SER A 97 -12.27 7.01 5.83
N LEU A 98 -11.38 7.89 6.27
CA LEU A 98 -10.11 7.47 6.82
C LEU A 98 -10.04 7.70 8.31
N ALA A 99 -9.58 6.67 8.99
CA ALA A 99 -9.28 6.68 10.41
C ALA A 99 -7.85 6.16 10.63
N SER A 100 -7.43 6.15 11.89
CA SER A 100 -6.08 5.69 12.29
C SER A 100 -5.80 4.21 11.95
N ASP A 101 -6.85 3.41 11.81
CA ASP A 101 -6.81 1.98 11.51
C ASP A 101 -6.91 1.65 10.01
N GLY A 102 -7.23 2.64 9.16
CA GLY A 102 -7.18 2.49 7.71
C GLY A 102 -8.27 3.27 6.97
N ALA A 103 -8.51 2.84 5.73
CA ALA A 103 -9.60 3.33 4.90
C ALA A 103 -10.84 2.45 5.10
N HIS A 104 -11.96 3.10 5.37
CA HIS A 104 -13.28 2.50 5.54
C HIS A 104 -14.14 2.86 4.33
N MET A 105 -15.00 1.92 3.94
CA MET A 105 -15.90 2.13 2.81
C MET A 105 -17.26 1.51 3.08
N THR A 106 -18.31 2.17 2.60
CA THR A 106 -19.64 1.58 2.50
C THR A 106 -20.22 1.82 1.12
N VAL A 107 -21.04 0.87 0.66
CA VAL A 107 -21.80 0.95 -0.60
C VAL A 107 -23.17 0.36 -0.34
N THR A 108 -24.23 1.12 -0.61
CA THR A 108 -25.61 0.68 -0.43
C THR A 108 -26.55 1.41 -1.39
N SER A 109 -27.68 0.81 -1.72
CA SER A 109 -28.76 1.43 -2.50
C SER A 109 -29.79 2.17 -1.64
N ALA A 110 -29.63 2.15 -0.32
CA ALA A 110 -30.49 2.79 0.68
C ALA A 110 -29.69 3.84 1.47
N PRO A 111 -30.36 4.75 2.21
CA PRO A 111 -29.65 5.68 3.08
C PRO A 111 -28.66 4.96 4.01
N ALA A 112 -27.43 5.45 4.07
CA ALA A 112 -26.35 4.84 4.85
C ALA A 112 -26.20 5.53 6.21
N ALA A 113 -25.71 4.79 7.21
CA ALA A 113 -25.37 5.35 8.51
C ALA A 113 -24.18 6.32 8.37
N PRO A 114 -24.17 7.48 9.05
CA PRO A 114 -23.19 8.55 8.80
C PRO A 114 -21.74 8.20 9.19
N SER A 115 -21.53 7.11 9.94
CA SER A 115 -20.25 6.62 10.44
C SER A 115 -20.30 5.11 10.73
N GLY A 116 -19.17 4.52 11.18
CA GLY A 116 -19.10 3.11 11.59
C GLY A 116 -18.97 2.12 10.45
N TRP A 117 -18.39 2.56 9.33
CA TRP A 117 -18.21 1.73 8.15
C TRP A 117 -17.10 0.69 8.35
N PRO A 118 -17.23 -0.50 7.74
CA PRO A 118 -16.20 -1.52 7.87
C PRO A 118 -14.88 -1.05 7.25
N THR A 119 -13.77 -1.51 7.84
CA THR A 119 -12.45 -1.30 7.26
C THR A 119 -12.39 -2.01 5.92
N TRP A 120 -12.09 -1.23 4.88
CA TRP A 120 -11.97 -1.73 3.52
C TRP A 120 -10.52 -2.02 3.15
N GLN A 121 -9.60 -1.14 3.53
CA GLN A 121 -8.16 -1.31 3.35
C GLN A 121 -7.44 -0.88 4.62
N SER A 122 -6.61 -1.78 5.17
CA SER A 122 -5.67 -1.43 6.23
C SER A 122 -4.48 -0.67 5.67
N ASP A 123 -3.71 -0.05 6.57
CA ASP A 123 -2.42 0.58 6.23
C ASP A 123 -2.54 1.71 5.19
N ILE A 124 -3.69 2.37 5.16
CA ILE A 124 -3.87 3.66 4.50
C ILE A 124 -3.84 4.72 5.59
N ALA A 125 -2.94 5.68 5.48
CA ALA A 125 -2.73 6.72 6.48
C ALA A 125 -2.89 8.12 5.86
N PRO A 126 -3.38 9.10 6.65
CA PRO A 126 -3.39 10.49 6.21
C PRO A 126 -1.97 11.03 6.10
N ILE A 127 -1.77 11.97 5.19
CA ILE A 127 -0.52 12.70 5.08
C ILE A 127 -0.48 13.77 6.18
N SER A 128 0.60 13.82 6.94
CA SER A 128 0.77 14.82 7.99
C SER A 128 0.57 16.25 7.44
N GLY A 129 -0.32 17.01 8.08
CA GLY A 129 -0.60 18.40 7.72
C GLY A 129 -1.46 18.59 6.48
N SER A 130 -2.07 17.55 5.91
CA SER A 130 -3.00 17.68 4.78
C SER A 130 -4.27 16.85 5.01
N PRO A 131 -5.46 17.38 4.71
CA PRO A 131 -6.69 16.59 4.79
C PRO A 131 -6.65 15.47 3.74
N PHE A 132 -7.29 14.34 4.04
CA PHE A 132 -7.36 13.25 3.07
C PHE A 132 -8.16 13.66 1.85
N PHE A 133 -9.31 14.28 2.07
CA PHE A 133 -10.17 14.84 1.04
C PHE A 133 -10.22 16.37 1.19
N SER A 134 -10.17 17.06 0.05
CA SER A 134 -10.56 18.46 -0.04
C SER A 134 -11.40 18.68 -1.28
N SER A 135 -12.49 19.42 -1.13
CA SER A 135 -13.39 19.76 -2.23
C SER A 135 -13.18 21.20 -2.68
N ASN A 136 -13.24 21.43 -3.99
CA ASN A 136 -13.33 22.76 -4.58
C ASN A 136 -14.31 22.73 -5.76
N GLY A 137 -15.51 23.27 -5.56
CA GLY A 137 -16.61 23.16 -6.52
C GLY A 137 -16.97 21.70 -6.79
N GLY A 138 -17.04 21.30 -8.06
CA GLY A 138 -17.29 19.92 -8.47
C GLY A 138 -16.07 18.98 -8.44
N THR A 139 -14.99 19.38 -7.77
CA THR A 139 -13.71 18.65 -7.76
C THR A 139 -13.41 18.15 -6.36
N VAL A 140 -12.98 16.89 -6.25
CA VAL A 140 -12.37 16.34 -5.04
C VAL A 140 -10.89 16.09 -5.29
N THR A 141 -10.05 16.63 -4.42
CA THR A 141 -8.64 16.27 -4.32
C THR A 141 -8.50 15.27 -3.19
N TYR A 142 -7.80 14.16 -3.44
CA TYR A 142 -7.46 13.19 -2.40
C TYR A 142 -5.95 13.08 -2.23
N ALA A 143 -5.50 12.81 -1.01
CA ALA A 143 -4.08 12.67 -0.69
C ALA A 143 -3.87 11.72 0.51
N PHE A 144 -3.08 10.66 0.32
CA PHE A 144 -2.80 9.67 1.37
C PHE A 144 -1.52 8.88 1.14
N ASP A 145 -1.12 8.14 2.17
CA ASP A 145 -0.06 7.16 2.10
C ASP A 145 -0.61 5.74 2.19
N SER A 146 -0.08 4.85 1.38
CA SER A 146 -0.14 3.42 1.68
C SER A 146 1.15 2.99 2.36
N VAL A 147 1.02 2.41 3.54
CA VAL A 147 2.12 2.01 4.41
C VAL A 147 2.49 0.55 4.16
N SER A 148 3.78 0.28 4.02
CA SER A 148 4.35 -1.06 3.93
C SER A 148 4.69 -1.57 5.33
N ARG A 149 3.69 -2.09 6.03
CA ARG A 149 3.86 -2.62 7.39
C ARG A 149 4.32 -4.08 7.37
N ALA A 150 5.34 -4.40 8.17
CA ALA A 150 5.77 -5.77 8.45
C ALA A 150 4.90 -6.41 9.55
N THR A 151 5.04 -7.73 9.74
CA THR A 151 4.26 -8.49 10.74
C THR A 151 4.51 -8.03 12.18
N ASP A 152 5.67 -7.46 12.47
CA ASP A 152 6.02 -6.89 13.78
C ASP A 152 5.47 -5.46 13.98
N GLY A 153 4.71 -4.94 13.02
CA GLY A 153 4.12 -3.61 13.05
C GLY A 153 5.06 -2.50 12.57
N SER A 154 6.33 -2.80 12.29
CA SER A 154 7.31 -1.83 11.79
C SER A 154 7.03 -1.43 10.34
N ILE A 155 7.52 -0.25 9.95
CA ILE A 155 7.46 0.21 8.56
C ILE A 155 8.67 -0.39 7.83
N ALA A 156 8.40 -1.33 6.92
CA ALA A 156 9.44 -2.08 6.20
C ALA A 156 10.06 -1.31 5.03
N ALA A 157 9.32 -0.33 4.47
CA ALA A 157 9.75 0.51 3.38
C ALA A 157 9.07 1.88 3.47
N ALA A 158 9.65 2.89 2.80
CA ALA A 158 9.06 4.22 2.75
C ALA A 158 7.60 4.17 2.24
N PRO A 159 6.65 4.91 2.87
CA PRO A 159 5.26 4.93 2.42
C PRO A 159 5.12 5.36 0.96
N VAL A 160 4.16 4.76 0.26
CA VAL A 160 3.85 5.11 -1.12
C VAL A 160 2.76 6.15 -1.12
N ARG A 161 3.08 7.35 -1.61
CA ARG A 161 2.14 8.47 -1.65
C ARG A 161 1.22 8.41 -2.86
N PHE A 162 -0.06 8.59 -2.60
CA PHE A 162 -1.11 8.73 -3.60
C PHE A 162 -1.75 10.11 -3.47
N THR A 163 -1.79 10.83 -4.59
CA THR A 163 -2.49 12.11 -4.70
C THR A 163 -3.21 12.16 -6.02
N GLY A 164 -4.43 12.67 -6.02
CA GLY A 164 -5.20 12.82 -7.25
C GLY A 164 -6.26 13.90 -7.15
N LYS A 165 -6.77 14.30 -8.31
CA LYS A 165 -7.87 15.24 -8.45
C LYS A 165 -8.90 14.64 -9.40
N VAL A 166 -10.15 14.58 -8.96
CA VAL A 166 -11.23 13.98 -9.73
C VAL A 166 -12.40 14.94 -9.78
N PHE A 167 -12.93 15.11 -10.99
CA PHE A 167 -14.10 15.92 -11.25
C PHE A 167 -15.33 15.02 -11.35
N MET A 168 -16.45 15.47 -10.79
CA MET A 168 -17.74 14.86 -11.09
C MET A 168 -18.08 15.08 -12.57
N ARG A 169 -18.62 14.04 -13.23
CA ARG A 169 -19.02 14.16 -14.65
C ARG A 169 -20.32 14.95 -14.81
N ASN A 170 -21.20 14.88 -13.81
CA ASN A 170 -22.47 15.59 -13.83
C ASN A 170 -22.26 17.04 -13.39
N THR A 171 -22.64 18.02 -14.20
CA THR A 171 -22.54 19.44 -13.84
C THR A 171 -23.78 19.95 -13.12
N GLY A 172 -24.83 19.14 -13.00
CA GLY A 172 -26.00 19.44 -12.18
C GLY A 172 -25.69 19.26 -10.70
N VAL A 173 -26.03 20.26 -9.88
CA VAL A 173 -26.04 20.13 -8.42
C VAL A 173 -27.15 19.14 -8.02
N GLY A 174 -26.78 17.86 -7.92
CA GLY A 174 -27.62 16.86 -7.28
C GLY A 174 -27.73 17.09 -5.78
N THR A 175 -28.62 16.36 -5.14
CA THR A 175 -28.68 16.31 -3.66
C THR A 175 -28.05 15.01 -3.15
N LEU A 176 -27.53 15.03 -1.92
CA LEU A 176 -27.12 13.80 -1.24
C LEU A 176 -28.33 12.92 -0.90
N SER A 177 -29.54 13.48 -0.84
CA SER A 177 -30.76 12.70 -0.68
C SER A 177 -31.00 11.77 -1.88
N PRO A 178 -31.42 10.51 -1.67
CA PRO A 178 -31.84 9.91 -0.39
C PRO A 178 -30.70 9.22 0.39
N CYS A 179 -29.44 9.36 0.00
CA CYS A 179 -28.34 8.61 0.59
C CYS A 179 -27.96 9.02 2.02
N TRP A 180 -28.12 10.31 2.33
CA TRP A 180 -27.67 10.94 3.58
C TRP A 180 -28.66 12.02 4.02
#